data_AF-A0A7C4BW67-F1
#
_entry.id   AF-A0A7C4BW67-F1
#
_cell.length_a   1.000
_cell.length_b   1.000
_cell.length_c   1.000
_cell.angle_alpha   90.00
_cell.angle_beta   90.00
_cell.angle_gamma   90.00
#
_symmetry.space_group_name_H-M   'P 1'
#
loop_
_entity.id
_entity.type
_entity.pdbx_description
1 polymer ?
#
loop_
_entity_poly.entity_id
_entity_poly.type
_entity_poly.pdbx_seq_one_letter_code
_entity_poly.pdbx_strand_id
1 'polypeptide(L)'
;MGEVLYYIIVMIPFPYNLLVIGILLLLMYLGRRKMRESSVLNKMKETVPDVPRGLSAFQQRNPGFSEEQFLARVRTAFMGVQNAWSAGNMSPVRRYISDGVYQRFNTQFKMMKQLELVNKLEKIEILQAKVHSYDRDGDYDVAHVAIGASLNDRF
;
A
#
# COMPACT_ATOMS: atom_id res chain seq x y z
N MET A 1 4.73 29.10 22.58
CA MET A 1 4.17 29.12 21.19
C MET A 1 2.65 28.99 21.17
N GLY A 2 2.02 28.12 21.97
CA GLY A 2 0.56 27.93 21.97
C GLY A 2 -0.25 29.12 22.54
N GLU A 3 0.25 29.78 23.58
CA GLU A 3 -0.47 30.90 24.23
C GLU A 3 -0.61 32.13 23.33
N VAL A 4 0.44 32.49 22.57
CA VAL A 4 0.41 33.62 21.62
C VAL A 4 -0.60 33.38 20.50
N LEU A 5 -0.71 32.13 20.04
CA LEU A 5 -1.66 31.75 18.99
C LEU A 5 -3.11 31.85 19.47
N TYR A 6 -3.38 31.48 20.73
CA TYR A 6 -4.69 31.60 21.35
C TYR A 6 -5.15 33.06 21.44
N TYR A 7 -4.28 33.96 21.90
CA TYR A 7 -4.60 35.39 22.00
C TYR A 7 -4.89 36.03 20.63
N ILE A 8 -4.12 35.68 19.59
CA ILE A 8 -4.34 36.17 18.23
C ILE A 8 -5.71 35.70 17.69
N ILE A 9 -6.13 34.46 17.98
CA ILE A 9 -7.40 33.92 17.51
C ILE A 9 -8.60 34.59 18.23
N VAL A 10 -8.47 34.89 19.53
CA VAL A 10 -9.54 35.52 20.32
C VAL A 10 -9.67 37.03 20.06
N MET A 11 -8.58 37.69 19.66
CA MET A 11 -8.57 39.13 19.33
C MET A 11 -9.26 39.46 18.00
N ILE A 12 -9.47 38.46 17.13
CA ILE A 12 -10.19 38.63 15.86
C ILE A 12 -11.71 38.70 16.14
N PRO A 13 -12.40 39.78 15.73
CA PRO A 13 -13.81 39.95 16.00
C PRO A 13 -14.68 38.92 15.27
N PHE A 14 -15.79 38.53 15.91
CA PHE A 14 -16.80 37.67 15.30
C PHE A 14 -17.35 38.30 14.01
N PRO A 15 -17.50 37.57 12.89
CA PRO A 15 -17.37 36.11 12.73
C PRO A 15 -16.02 35.61 12.16
N TYR A 16 -15.03 36.50 11.98
CA TYR A 16 -13.79 36.16 11.26
C TYR A 16 -12.93 35.12 12.00
N ASN A 17 -13.01 35.05 13.33
CA ASN A 17 -12.34 34.03 14.13
C ASN A 17 -12.78 32.60 13.78
N LEU A 18 -14.06 32.38 13.47
CA LEU A 18 -14.59 31.09 13.03
C LEU A 18 -14.04 30.68 11.66
N LEU A 19 -13.86 31.64 10.75
CA LEU A 19 -13.26 31.38 9.43
C LEU A 19 -11.79 30.96 9.57
N VAL A 20 -11.03 31.61 10.44
CA VAL A 20 -9.62 31.26 10.70
C VAL A 20 -9.47 29.88 11.33
N ILE A 21 -10.34 29.52 12.30
CA ILE A 21 -10.37 28.17 12.86
C ILE A 21 -10.71 27.14 11.79
N GLY A 22 -11.71 27.43 10.93
CA GLY A 22 -12.07 26.57 9.80
C GLY A 22 -10.91 26.34 8.83
N ILE A 23 -10.17 27.38 8.48
CA ILE A 23 -8.99 27.32 7.61
C ILE A 23 -7.86 26.52 8.29
N LEU A 24 -7.60 26.74 9.59
CA LEU A 24 -6.58 26.00 10.34
C LEU A 24 -6.90 24.51 10.43
N LEU A 25 -8.17 24.17 10.71
CA LEU A 25 -8.63 22.77 10.72
C LEU A 25 -8.51 22.13 9.34
N LEU A 26 -8.86 22.86 8.27
CA LEU A 26 -8.71 22.41 6.89
C LEU A 26 -7.23 22.16 6.53
N LEU A 27 -6.34 23.11 6.84
CA LEU A 27 -4.89 22.98 6.60
C LEU A 27 -4.30 21.82 7.39
N MET A 28 -4.70 21.64 8.66
CA MET A 28 -4.26 20.51 9.48
C MET A 28 -4.76 19.18 8.89
N TYR A 29 -6.02 19.13 8.44
CA TYR A 29 -6.59 17.93 7.81
C TYR A 29 -5.85 17.56 6.52
N LEU A 30 -5.56 18.53 5.66
CA LEU A 30 -4.79 18.33 4.42
C LEU A 30 -3.34 17.92 4.72
N GLY A 31 -2.68 18.54 5.70
CA GLY A 31 -1.30 18.24 6.08
C GLY A 31 -1.11 16.83 6.66
N ARG A 32 -2.08 16.33 7.45
CA ARG A 32 -2.01 14.98 8.03
C ARG A 32 -2.01 13.87 6.98
N ARG A 33 -2.71 14.04 5.85
CA ARG A 33 -2.72 13.05 4.76
C ARG A 33 -1.35 12.95 4.09
N LYS A 34 -0.77 14.08 3.71
CA LYS A 34 0.56 14.16 3.07
C LYS A 34 1.69 13.59 3.96
N MET A 35 1.61 13.80 5.28
CA MET A 35 2.59 13.27 6.23
C MET A 35 2.57 11.74 6.33
N ARG A 36 1.39 11.11 6.27
CA ARG A 36 1.26 9.65 6.32
C ARG A 36 1.85 8.98 5.09
N GLU A 37 1.56 9.50 3.90
CA GLU A 37 2.12 9.01 2.63
C GLU A 37 3.66 9.12 2.62
N SER A 38 4.19 10.26 3.06
CA SER A 38 5.64 10.49 3.14
C SER A 38 6.32 9.53 4.13
N SER A 39 5.67 9.20 5.24
CA SER A 39 6.22 8.27 6.24
C SER A 39 6.35 6.85 5.69
N VAL A 40 5.34 6.35 4.97
CA VAL A 40 5.40 5.01 4.34
C VAL A 40 6.50 4.98 3.27
N LEU A 41 6.57 6.02 2.43
CA LEU A 41 7.59 6.11 1.38
C LEU A 41 9.02 6.18 1.95
N ASN A 42 9.22 6.97 3.00
CA ASN A 42 10.52 7.08 3.66
C ASN A 42 10.95 5.76 4.30
N LYS A 43 10.02 5.07 4.98
CA LYS A 43 10.31 3.77 5.59
C LYS A 43 10.67 2.71 4.53
N MET A 44 10.04 2.77 3.34
CA MET A 44 10.44 1.91 2.23
C MET A 44 11.81 2.25 1.68
N LYS A 45 12.15 3.53 1.56
CA LYS A 45 13.48 3.95 1.12
C LYS A 45 14.60 3.51 2.08
N GLU A 46 14.31 3.48 3.38
CA GLU A 46 15.27 3.00 4.39
C GLU A 46 15.44 1.47 4.36
N THR A 47 14.38 0.73 4.03
CA THR A 47 14.35 -0.74 4.12
C THR A 47 14.66 -1.44 2.79
N VAL A 48 14.41 -0.79 1.66
CA VAL A 48 14.61 -1.35 0.32
C VAL A 48 15.88 -0.74 -0.29
N PRO A 49 16.89 -1.57 -0.63
CA PRO A 49 18.13 -1.07 -1.21
C PRO A 49 17.86 -0.48 -2.61
N ASP A 50 18.62 0.55 -2.99
CA ASP A 50 18.49 1.17 -4.33
C ASP A 50 18.90 0.20 -5.45
N VAL A 51 19.84 -0.71 -5.18
CA VAL A 51 20.17 -1.83 -6.06
C VAL A 51 19.67 -3.13 -5.42
N PRO A 52 18.75 -3.86 -6.07
CA PRO A 52 18.27 -5.14 -5.56
C PRO A 52 19.42 -6.13 -5.38
N ARG A 53 19.44 -6.83 -4.24
CA ARG A 53 20.41 -7.90 -4.02
C ARG A 53 20.20 -9.02 -5.05
N GLY A 54 21.28 -9.60 -5.57
CA GLY A 54 21.22 -10.68 -6.56
C GLY A 54 20.91 -10.25 -8.00
N LEU A 55 20.76 -8.94 -8.27
CA LEU A 55 20.41 -8.42 -9.59
C LEU A 55 21.37 -8.88 -10.70
N SER A 56 22.68 -8.79 -10.48
CA SER A 56 23.68 -9.13 -11.51
C SER A 56 23.58 -10.59 -11.97
N ALA A 57 23.50 -11.52 -11.02
CA ALA A 57 23.37 -12.94 -11.32
C ALA A 57 22.03 -13.24 -12.02
N PHE A 58 20.94 -12.58 -11.60
CA PHE A 58 19.64 -12.71 -12.23
C PHE A 58 19.64 -12.18 -13.67
N GLN A 59 20.22 -11.01 -13.93
CA GLN A 59 20.32 -10.40 -15.26
C GLN A 59 21.15 -11.24 -16.24
N GLN A 60 22.24 -11.86 -15.78
CA GLN A 60 23.04 -12.76 -16.63
C GLN A 60 22.23 -13.95 -17.15
N ARG A 61 21.31 -14.48 -16.34
CA ARG A 61 20.41 -15.58 -16.73
C ARG A 61 19.21 -15.09 -17.53
N ASN A 62 18.75 -13.88 -17.26
CA ASN A 62 17.52 -13.30 -17.81
C ASN A 62 17.80 -11.99 -18.57
N PRO A 63 18.59 -12.00 -19.66
CA PRO A 63 19.02 -10.78 -20.34
C PRO A 63 17.87 -9.99 -20.98
N GLY A 64 16.74 -10.63 -21.27
CA GLY A 64 15.54 -10.00 -21.82
C GLY A 64 14.55 -9.50 -20.75
N PHE A 65 14.87 -9.63 -19.46
CA PHE A 65 13.96 -9.23 -18.40
C PHE A 65 13.83 -7.71 -18.30
N SER A 66 12.59 -7.21 -18.33
CA SER A 66 12.28 -5.81 -18.05
C SER A 66 11.64 -5.69 -16.68
N GLU A 67 12.38 -5.10 -15.73
CA GLU A 67 11.89 -4.85 -14.38
C GLU A 67 10.64 -3.94 -14.37
N GLU A 68 10.60 -2.95 -15.26
CA GLU A 68 9.46 -2.06 -15.40
C GLU A 68 8.18 -2.82 -15.77
N GLN A 69 8.25 -3.65 -16.81
CA GLN A 69 7.10 -4.46 -17.24
C GLN A 69 6.70 -5.47 -16.17
N PHE A 70 7.66 -6.06 -15.49
CA PHE A 70 7.40 -6.96 -14.37
C PHE A 70 6.66 -6.23 -13.24
N LEU A 71 7.15 -5.07 -12.80
CA LEU A 71 6.51 -4.28 -11.75
C LEU A 71 5.11 -3.76 -12.17
N ALA A 72 4.86 -3.49 -13.45
CA ALA A 72 3.52 -3.17 -13.94
C ALA A 72 2.53 -4.35 -13.78
N ARG A 73 3.00 -5.57 -14.05
CA ARG A 73 2.21 -6.80 -13.81
C ARG A 73 1.99 -7.03 -12.32
N VAL A 74 3.01 -6.80 -11.49
CA VAL A 74 2.91 -6.91 -10.03
C VAL A 74 1.86 -5.93 -9.48
N ARG A 75 1.84 -4.67 -9.93
CA ARG A 75 0.82 -3.69 -9.52
C ARG A 75 -0.59 -4.16 -9.89
N THR A 76 -0.76 -4.66 -11.12
CA THR A 76 -2.05 -5.22 -11.58
C THR A 76 -2.48 -6.41 -10.72
N ALA A 77 -1.55 -7.34 -10.46
CA ALA A 77 -1.81 -8.52 -9.64
C ALA A 77 -2.18 -8.13 -8.20
N PHE A 78 -1.44 -7.19 -7.60
CA PHE A 78 -1.70 -6.69 -6.25
C PHE A 78 -3.11 -6.10 -6.14
N MET A 79 -3.48 -5.17 -7.03
CA MET A 79 -4.83 -4.59 -7.03
C MET A 79 -5.92 -5.66 -7.20
N GLY A 80 -5.69 -6.61 -8.12
CA GLY A 80 -6.59 -7.73 -8.32
C GLY A 80 -6.78 -8.55 -7.04
N VAL A 81 -5.70 -8.88 -6.33
CA VAL A 81 -5.74 -9.69 -5.11
C VAL A 81 -6.47 -8.94 -4.00
N GLN A 82 -6.23 -7.64 -3.81
CA GLN A 82 -6.95 -6.84 -2.81
C GLN A 82 -8.46 -6.80 -3.09
N ASN A 83 -8.85 -6.58 -4.35
CA ASN A 83 -10.25 -6.57 -4.75
C ASN A 83 -10.91 -7.95 -4.56
N ALA A 84 -10.20 -9.02 -4.93
CA ALA A 84 -10.65 -10.39 -4.78
C ALA A 84 -10.80 -10.80 -3.30
N TRP A 85 -9.89 -10.35 -2.43
CA TRP A 85 -10.00 -10.49 -0.98
C TRP A 85 -11.24 -9.80 -0.44
N SER A 86 -11.46 -8.53 -0.79
CA SER A 86 -12.62 -7.79 -0.32
C SER A 86 -13.95 -8.38 -0.82
N ALA A 87 -13.95 -9.01 -2.00
CA ALA A 87 -15.10 -9.73 -2.54
C ALA A 87 -15.28 -11.14 -1.95
N GLY A 88 -14.35 -11.62 -1.12
CA GLY A 88 -14.39 -12.97 -0.55
C GLY A 88 -14.20 -14.08 -1.60
N ASN A 89 -13.54 -13.80 -2.73
CA ASN A 89 -13.37 -14.75 -3.82
C ASN A 89 -12.07 -14.51 -4.60
N MET A 90 -11.12 -15.44 -4.49
CA MET A 90 -9.82 -15.38 -5.17
C MET A 90 -9.83 -15.93 -6.61
N SER A 91 -10.95 -16.47 -7.09
CA SER A 91 -11.02 -17.08 -8.42
C SER A 91 -10.58 -16.15 -9.56
N PRO A 92 -10.92 -14.84 -9.58
CA PRO A 92 -10.49 -13.91 -10.63
C PRO A 92 -8.96 -13.71 -10.72
N VAL A 93 -8.23 -13.99 -9.64
CA VAL A 93 -6.78 -13.80 -9.54
C VAL A 93 -6.01 -15.11 -9.45
N ARG A 94 -6.66 -16.23 -9.77
CA ARG A 94 -6.07 -17.58 -9.66
C ARG A 94 -4.70 -17.70 -10.36
N ARG A 95 -4.53 -17.02 -11.50
CA ARG A 95 -3.28 -16.98 -12.28
C ARG A 95 -2.10 -16.33 -11.56
N TYR A 96 -2.33 -15.56 -10.50
CA TYR A 96 -1.31 -14.78 -9.79
C TYR A 96 -0.87 -15.42 -8.47
N ILE A 97 -1.54 -16.46 -8.01
CA ILE A 97 -1.30 -17.06 -6.69
C ILE A 97 -1.11 -18.57 -6.82
N SER A 98 -0.24 -19.11 -5.97
CA SER A 98 -0.02 -20.55 -5.90
C SER A 98 -1.24 -21.26 -5.32
N ASP A 99 -1.31 -22.57 -5.55
CA ASP A 99 -2.40 -23.43 -5.09
C ASP A 99 -2.52 -23.38 -3.56
N GLY A 100 -1.39 -23.42 -2.85
CA GLY A 100 -1.37 -23.31 -1.39
C GLY A 100 -1.92 -21.97 -0.88
N VAL A 101 -1.60 -20.86 -1.55
CA VAL A 101 -2.13 -19.53 -1.20
C VAL A 101 -3.64 -19.47 -1.46
N TYR A 102 -4.10 -20.00 -2.58
CA TYR A 102 -5.53 -20.06 -2.92
C TYR A 102 -6.34 -20.87 -1.88
N GLN A 103 -5.85 -22.04 -1.47
CA GLN A 103 -6.52 -22.87 -0.47
C GLN A 103 -6.61 -22.20 0.91
N ARG A 104 -5.56 -21.49 1.32
CA ARG A 104 -5.56 -20.73 2.58
C ARG A 104 -6.63 -19.64 2.58
N PHE A 105 -6.72 -18.85 1.50
CA PHE A 105 -7.75 -17.82 1.38
C PHE A 105 -9.16 -18.41 1.35
N ASN A 106 -9.40 -19.49 0.60
CA ASN A 106 -10.71 -20.14 0.57
C ASN A 106 -11.13 -20.66 1.95
N THR A 107 -10.20 -21.15 2.75
CA THR A 107 -10.47 -21.58 4.13
C THR A 107 -10.88 -20.37 4.98
N GLN A 108 -10.15 -19.26 4.87
CA GLN A 108 -10.49 -18.02 5.58
C GLN A 108 -11.88 -17.50 5.19
N PHE A 109 -12.24 -17.50 3.90
CA PHE A 109 -13.56 -17.04 3.47
C PHE A 109 -14.70 -17.93 3.98
N LYS A 110 -14.49 -19.25 4.08
CA LYS A 110 -15.47 -20.14 4.71
C LYS A 110 -15.71 -19.77 6.17
N MET A 111 -14.65 -19.50 6.92
CA MET A 111 -14.76 -19.05 8.32
C MET A 111 -15.45 -17.69 8.42
N MET A 112 -15.05 -16.71 7.60
CA MET A 112 -15.69 -15.39 7.59
C MET A 112 -17.18 -15.49 7.27
N LYS A 113 -17.57 -16.35 6.33
CA LYS A 113 -18.98 -16.60 6.00
C LYS A 113 -19.75 -17.21 7.17
N GLN A 114 -19.14 -18.12 7.92
CA GLN A 114 -19.76 -18.71 9.12
C GLN A 114 -19.93 -17.69 10.25
N LEU A 115 -19.06 -16.69 10.32
CA LEU A 115 -19.07 -15.64 11.33
C LEU A 115 -19.78 -14.35 10.85
N GLU A 116 -20.34 -14.36 9.65
CA GLU A 116 -20.98 -13.20 9.00
C GLU A 116 -20.05 -11.96 8.91
N LEU A 117 -18.74 -12.19 8.80
CA LEU A 117 -17.73 -11.14 8.70
C LEU A 117 -17.46 -10.77 7.25
N VAL A 118 -17.31 -9.46 6.98
CA VAL A 118 -16.96 -8.92 5.65
C VAL A 118 -15.82 -7.94 5.80
N ASN A 119 -14.72 -8.17 5.08
CA ASN A 119 -13.63 -7.20 4.97
C ASN A 119 -13.85 -6.32 3.74
N LYS A 120 -14.20 -5.05 3.95
CA LYS A 120 -14.37 -4.12 2.84
C LYS A 120 -13.14 -3.23 2.70
N LEU A 121 -12.41 -3.40 1.61
CA LEU A 121 -11.30 -2.55 1.23
C LEU A 121 -11.78 -1.46 0.27
N GLU A 122 -11.50 -0.20 0.60
CA GLU A 122 -11.86 0.95 -0.21
C GLU A 122 -10.62 1.85 -0.45
N LYS A 123 -10.65 2.62 -1.54
CA LYS A 123 -9.60 3.63 -1.86
C LYS A 123 -8.18 3.07 -1.82
N ILE A 124 -7.99 1.90 -2.44
CA ILE A 124 -6.66 1.27 -2.54
C ILE A 124 -5.81 2.07 -3.52
N GLU A 125 -4.66 2.54 -3.05
CA GLU A 125 -3.70 3.31 -3.81
C GLU A 125 -2.30 2.73 -3.61
N ILE A 126 -1.60 2.47 -4.72
CA ILE A 126 -0.20 2.04 -4.69
C ILE A 126 0.68 3.29 -4.72
N LEU A 127 1.38 3.55 -3.62
CA LEU A 127 2.30 4.66 -3.47
C LEU A 127 3.65 4.35 -4.13
N GLN A 128 4.14 3.12 -3.96
CA GLN A 128 5.42 2.66 -4.52
C GLN A 128 5.43 1.15 -4.72
N ALA A 129 6.17 0.69 -5.73
CA ALA A 129 6.57 -0.72 -5.85
C ALA A 129 8.01 -0.77 -6.34
N LYS A 130 8.84 -1.57 -5.67
CA LYS A 130 10.26 -1.76 -5.97
C LYS A 130 10.67 -3.20 -5.73
N VAL A 131 11.59 -3.73 -6.55
CA VAL A 131 12.22 -5.01 -6.26
C VAL A 131 13.23 -4.83 -5.13
N HIS A 132 13.16 -5.69 -4.12
CA HIS A 132 14.05 -5.69 -2.98
C HIS A 132 15.25 -6.64 -3.19
N SER A 133 14.98 -7.82 -3.75
CA SER A 133 16.00 -8.82 -4.04
C SER A 133 15.53 -9.83 -5.07
N TYR A 134 16.50 -10.40 -5.76
CA TYR A 134 16.36 -11.60 -6.58
C TYR A 134 17.06 -12.76 -5.88
N ASP A 135 16.39 -13.90 -5.82
CA ASP A 135 16.91 -15.15 -5.27
C ASP A 135 16.57 -16.30 -6.22
N ARG A 136 17.05 -17.49 -5.89
CA ARG A 136 16.76 -18.71 -6.63
C ARG A 136 16.27 -19.80 -5.69
N ASP A 137 15.14 -20.39 -6.05
CA ASP A 137 14.58 -21.54 -5.35
C ASP A 137 14.50 -22.72 -6.32
N GLY A 138 15.44 -23.64 -6.21
CA GLY A 138 15.62 -24.74 -7.17
C GLY A 138 15.83 -24.24 -8.60
N ASP A 139 14.89 -24.55 -9.48
CA ASP A 139 14.92 -24.13 -10.89
C ASP A 139 14.18 -22.82 -11.16
N TYR A 140 13.63 -22.18 -10.14
CA TYR A 140 12.88 -20.95 -10.26
C TYR A 140 13.71 -19.74 -9.82
N ASP A 141 13.67 -18.66 -10.61
CA ASP A 141 14.09 -17.35 -10.17
C ASP A 141 12.95 -16.66 -9.41
N VAL A 142 13.25 -16.07 -8.25
CA VAL A 142 12.29 -15.45 -7.35
C VAL A 142 12.64 -13.98 -7.16
N ALA A 143 11.71 -13.09 -7.48
CA ALA A 143 11.83 -11.66 -7.20
C ALA A 143 10.98 -11.28 -5.98
N HIS A 144 11.62 -10.75 -4.95
CA HIS A 144 10.94 -10.20 -3.78
C HIS A 144 10.61 -8.73 -4.03
N VAL A 145 9.32 -8.38 -4.01
CA VAL A 145 8.85 -7.03 -4.31
C VAL A 145 8.25 -6.39 -3.07
N ALA A 146 8.72 -5.19 -2.73
CA ALA A 146 8.11 -4.34 -1.73
C ALA A 146 7.04 -3.46 -2.38
N ILE A 147 5.84 -3.42 -1.81
CA ILE A 147 4.72 -2.59 -2.27
C ILE A 147 4.24 -1.72 -1.12
N GLY A 148 4.39 -0.40 -1.29
CA GLY A 148 3.84 0.60 -0.39
C GLY A 148 2.47 1.00 -0.89
N ALA A 149 1.46 0.77 -0.07
CA ALA A 149 0.07 1.07 -0.42
C ALA A 149 -0.67 1.75 0.74
N SER A 150 -1.66 2.55 0.38
CA SER A 150 -2.65 3.11 1.29
C SER A 150 -4.01 2.52 0.94
N LEU A 151 -4.78 2.14 1.95
CA LEU A 151 -6.14 1.63 1.77
C LEU A 151 -6.98 1.94 3.00
N ASN A 152 -8.28 2.05 2.80
CA ASN A 152 -9.26 2.12 3.87
C ASN A 152 -9.79 0.73 4.13
N ASP A 153 -9.45 0.18 5.29
CA ASP A 153 -9.95 -1.11 5.74
C ASP A 153 -11.14 -0.90 6.70
N ARG A 154 -12.27 -1.53 6.37
CA ARG A 154 -13.42 -1.69 7.26
C ARG A 154 -13.59 -3.19 7.48
N PHE A 155 -12.95 -3.68 8.53
CA PHE A 155 -13.08 -5.05 9.02
C PHE A 155 -13.98 -5.09 10.25
#